data_AF-A0A2G2VQH2-F1
#
_entry.id   AF-A0A2G2VQH2-F1
#
_cell.length_a   1.000
_cell.length_b   1.000
_cell.length_c   1.000
_cell.angle_alpha   90.00
_cell.angle_beta   90.00
_cell.angle_gamma   90.00
#
_symmetry.space_group_name_H-M   'P 1'
#
loop_
_entity.id
_entity.type
_entity.pdbx_description
1 polymer ?
#
loop_
_entity_poly.entity_id
_entity_poly.type
_entity_poly.pdbx_seq_one_letter_code
_entity_poly.pdbx_strand_id
1 'polypeptide(L)'
;MEIGLAVGGAFLSSALNVLFDRLAPHGDLLKMFQKNKHDVRLLKKLKVTLVGLQAVLSDAENKQASNQHVSQWLNELRDSLDGAENLMEQVNYEDLRLKAEGQLRNLEETRNQQVSDLNLSLNDDYFLNVKEKLEETIETLEDLQKQIGLLGLKENFALTKQETRRHSTSLVHESDVFGRQNE
;
A
#
# COMPACT_ATOMS: atom_id res chain seq x y z
N MET A 1 21.01 -20.79 -8.19
CA MET A 1 21.26 -19.51 -7.50
C MET A 1 19.92 -18.79 -7.50
N GLU A 2 19.12 -18.99 -6.45
CA GLU A 2 17.78 -18.40 -6.32
C GLU A 2 17.80 -17.51 -5.08
N ILE A 3 18.01 -16.21 -5.31
CA ILE A 3 17.88 -15.18 -4.29
C ILE A 3 17.05 -14.09 -4.96
N GLY A 4 15.74 -14.12 -4.74
CA GLY A 4 14.83 -13.15 -5.35
C GLY A 4 13.40 -13.17 -4.84
N LEU A 5 12.89 -14.30 -4.33
CA LEU A 5 11.45 -14.41 -4.08
C LEU A 5 10.96 -13.97 -2.69
N ALA A 6 11.85 -13.70 -1.73
CA ALA A 6 11.45 -13.39 -0.34
C ALA A 6 11.35 -11.89 -0.01
N VAL A 7 11.77 -11.00 -0.92
CA VAL A 7 11.85 -9.55 -0.65
C VAL A 7 10.60 -8.78 -1.10
N GLY A 8 9.77 -9.36 -1.98
CA GLY A 8 8.61 -8.68 -2.56
C GLY A 8 7.48 -8.38 -1.57
N GLY A 9 7.25 -9.23 -0.56
CA GLY A 9 6.08 -9.08 0.31
C GLY A 9 6.17 -7.98 1.37
N ALA A 10 7.37 -7.78 1.92
CA ALA A 10 7.64 -6.64 2.80
C ALA A 10 7.50 -5.31 2.05
N PHE A 11 7.83 -5.29 0.76
CA PHE A 11 7.75 -4.10 -0.08
C PHE A 11 6.29 -3.67 -0.32
N LEU A 12 5.42 -4.57 -0.79
CA LEU A 12 4.02 -4.22 -1.09
C LEU A 12 3.23 -3.81 0.16
N SER A 13 3.45 -4.51 1.27
CA SER A 13 2.85 -4.14 2.56
C SER A 13 3.32 -2.76 3.03
N SER A 14 4.61 -2.44 2.85
CA SER A 14 5.16 -1.12 3.17
C SER A 14 4.60 -0.03 2.27
N ALA A 15 4.54 -0.26 0.96
CA ALA A 15 3.99 0.68 -0.01
C ALA A 15 2.52 1.01 0.31
N LEU A 16 1.70 -0.01 0.61
CA LEU A 16 0.32 0.19 1.05
C LEU A 16 0.22 1.05 2.32
N ASN A 17 1.08 0.82 3.31
CA ASN A 17 1.11 1.63 4.53
C ASN A 17 1.45 3.09 4.25
N VAL A 18 2.43 3.35 3.37
CA VAL A 18 2.78 4.72 2.95
C VAL A 18 1.58 5.40 2.30
N LEU A 19 0.85 4.70 1.42
CA LEU A 19 -0.36 5.24 0.80
C LEU A 19 -1.46 5.50 1.84
N PHE A 20 -1.64 4.62 2.83
CA PHE A 20 -2.61 4.83 3.90
C PHE A 20 -2.28 6.03 4.80
N ASP A 21 -1.01 6.22 5.14
CA ASP A 21 -0.55 7.37 5.91
C ASP A 21 -0.78 8.68 5.15
N ARG A 22 -0.51 8.70 3.84
CA ARG A 22 -0.78 9.86 2.98
C ARG A 22 -2.28 10.12 2.77
N LEU A 23 -3.10 9.07 2.78
CA LEU A 23 -4.58 9.15 2.72
C LEU A 23 -5.25 9.41 4.08
N ALA A 24 -4.48 9.50 5.16
CA ALA A 24 -5.03 9.76 6.49
C ALA A 24 -5.72 11.14 6.55
N PRO A 25 -6.65 11.36 7.49
CA PRO A 25 -7.36 12.65 7.64
C PRO A 25 -6.46 13.88 7.80
N HIS A 26 -5.20 13.68 8.21
CA HIS A 26 -4.19 14.73 8.36
C HIS A 26 -3.07 14.67 7.31
N GLY A 27 -3.13 13.71 6.39
CA GLY A 27 -2.16 13.51 5.33
C GLY A 27 -2.15 14.66 4.33
N ASP A 28 -1.00 14.92 3.74
CA ASP A 28 -0.77 16.11 2.92
C ASP A 28 -1.59 16.10 1.62
N LEU A 29 -1.84 14.92 1.05
CA LEU A 29 -2.75 14.77 -0.10
C LEU A 29 -4.17 15.18 0.22
N LEU A 30 -4.67 14.76 1.38
CA LEU A 30 -6.07 14.98 1.73
C LEU A 30 -6.34 16.49 1.89
N LYS A 31 -5.36 17.27 2.36
CA LYS A 31 -5.44 18.75 2.39
C LYS A 31 -5.52 19.36 1.00
N MET A 32 -4.81 18.80 0.03
CA MET A 32 -4.78 19.33 -1.34
C MET A 32 -6.04 19.01 -2.14
N PHE A 33 -6.54 17.78 -2.02
CA PHE A 33 -7.75 17.30 -2.68
C PHE A 33 -9.04 17.66 -1.92
N GLN A 34 -8.97 18.27 -0.73
CA GLN A 34 -10.16 18.72 0.00
C GLN A 34 -10.90 19.90 -0.67
N LYS A 35 -10.31 20.53 -1.69
CA LYS A 35 -10.90 21.69 -2.37
C LYS A 35 -12.22 21.36 -3.09
N ASN A 36 -12.43 20.10 -3.51
CA ASN A 36 -13.64 19.68 -4.22
C ASN A 36 -14.24 18.38 -3.63
N LYS A 37 -15.57 18.24 -3.66
CA LYS A 37 -16.29 17.04 -3.19
C LYS A 37 -15.95 15.79 -4.01
N HIS A 38 -15.69 15.96 -5.30
CA HIS A 38 -15.33 14.85 -6.20
C HIS A 38 -14.01 14.20 -5.79
N ASP A 39 -13.04 15.03 -5.43
CA ASP A 39 -11.70 14.62 -5.05
C ASP A 39 -11.70 13.84 -3.73
N VAL A 40 -12.49 14.28 -2.75
CA VAL A 40 -12.70 13.54 -1.49
C VAL A 40 -13.33 12.18 -1.74
N ARG A 41 -14.30 12.08 -2.66
CA ARG A 41 -14.94 10.80 -3.03
C ARG A 41 -13.94 9.85 -3.68
N LEU A 42 -13.08 10.37 -4.55
CA LEU A 42 -12.04 9.63 -5.25
C LEU A 42 -10.99 9.07 -4.27
N LEU A 43 -10.47 9.88 -3.35
CA LEU A 43 -9.55 9.41 -2.31
C LEU A 43 -10.19 8.36 -1.39
N LYS A 44 -11.47 8.54 -1.05
CA LYS A 44 -12.21 7.54 -0.26
C LYS A 44 -12.33 6.21 -1.01
N LYS A 45 -12.58 6.27 -2.32
CA LYS A 45 -12.68 5.11 -3.21
C LYS A 45 -11.33 4.35 -3.23
N LEU A 46 -10.24 5.06 -3.51
CA LEU A 46 -8.88 4.50 -3.45
C LEU A 46 -8.62 3.79 -2.11
N LYS A 47 -8.90 4.46 -0.98
CA LYS A 47 -8.70 3.88 0.35
C LYS A 47 -9.46 2.56 0.54
N VAL A 48 -10.72 2.48 0.11
CA VAL A 48 -11.53 1.25 0.23
C VAL A 48 -10.94 0.12 -0.62
N THR A 49 -10.55 0.43 -1.86
CA THR A 49 -9.93 -0.55 -2.76
C THR A 49 -8.62 -1.09 -2.19
N LEU A 50 -7.75 -0.21 -1.70
CA LEU A 50 -6.46 -0.60 -1.10
C LEU A 50 -6.65 -1.50 0.14
N VAL A 51 -7.66 -1.25 0.97
CA VAL A 51 -7.96 -2.11 2.15
C VAL A 51 -8.35 -3.52 1.70
N GLY A 52 -9.18 -3.65 0.66
CA GLY A 52 -9.56 -4.95 0.12
C GLY A 52 -8.37 -5.73 -0.45
N LEU A 53 -7.47 -5.04 -1.16
CA LEU A 53 -6.25 -5.62 -1.71
C LEU A 53 -5.27 -6.04 -0.60
N GLN A 54 -5.12 -5.24 0.45
CA GLN A 54 -4.27 -5.56 1.59
C GLN A 54 -4.72 -6.85 2.29
N ALA A 55 -6.03 -7.08 2.41
CA ALA A 55 -6.58 -8.26 3.10
C ALA A 55 -6.18 -9.58 2.45
N VAL A 56 -5.97 -9.59 1.12
CA VAL A 56 -5.63 -10.80 0.35
C VAL A 56 -4.16 -10.89 0.00
N LEU A 57 -3.38 -9.84 0.28
CA LEU A 57 -1.97 -9.73 -0.10
C LEU A 57 -1.14 -10.91 0.42
N SER A 58 -1.28 -11.27 1.69
CA SER A 58 -0.53 -12.38 2.27
C SER A 58 -0.86 -13.75 1.65
N ASP A 59 -2.11 -13.99 1.26
CA ASP A 59 -2.48 -15.23 0.55
C ASP A 59 -1.97 -15.24 -0.89
N ALA A 60 -2.00 -14.08 -1.57
CA ALA A 60 -1.44 -13.90 -2.90
C ALA A 60 0.07 -14.17 -2.91
N GLU A 61 0.82 -13.62 -1.96
CA GLU A 61 2.26 -13.85 -1.82
C GLU A 61 2.59 -15.33 -1.64
N ASN A 62 1.86 -16.03 -0.77
CA ASN A 62 2.03 -17.47 -0.56
C ASN A 62 1.77 -18.29 -1.84
N LYS A 63 0.85 -17.84 -2.68
CA LYS A 63 0.48 -18.52 -3.93
C LYS A 63 1.32 -18.10 -5.13
N GLN A 64 2.07 -17.01 -5.05
CA GLN A 64 2.84 -16.42 -6.16
C GLN A 64 3.75 -17.42 -6.86
N ALA A 65 4.47 -18.25 -6.08
CA ALA A 65 5.40 -19.25 -6.63
C ALA A 65 4.68 -20.41 -7.34
N SER A 66 3.43 -20.68 -6.96
CA SER A 66 2.65 -21.84 -7.42
C SER A 66 1.63 -21.50 -8.52
N ASN A 67 1.25 -20.22 -8.65
CA ASN A 67 0.23 -19.77 -9.59
C ASN A 67 0.72 -18.54 -10.36
N GLN A 68 1.01 -18.73 -11.66
CA GLN A 68 1.49 -17.66 -12.53
C GLN A 68 0.49 -16.49 -12.64
N HIS A 69 -0.82 -16.75 -12.60
CA HIS A 69 -1.83 -15.69 -12.66
C HIS A 69 -1.79 -14.81 -11.42
N VAL A 70 -1.55 -15.40 -10.24
CA VAL A 70 -1.37 -14.64 -8.99
C VAL A 70 -0.07 -13.83 -9.03
N SER A 71 0.99 -14.38 -9.65
CA SER A 71 2.24 -13.64 -9.86
C SER A 71 2.07 -12.42 -10.78
N GLN A 72 1.33 -12.58 -11.88
CA GLN A 72 0.98 -11.47 -12.77
C GLN A 72 0.14 -10.41 -12.05
N TRP A 73 -0.89 -10.85 -11.32
CA TRP A 73 -1.73 -9.98 -10.51
C TRP A 73 -0.93 -9.18 -9.47
N LEU A 74 0.03 -9.79 -8.79
CA LEU A 74 0.92 -9.10 -7.83
C LEU A 74 1.85 -8.09 -8.51
N ASN A 75 2.33 -8.39 -9.72
CA ASN A 75 3.15 -7.44 -10.49
C ASN A 75 2.31 -6.24 -10.92
N GLU A 76 1.10 -6.45 -11.44
CA GLU A 76 0.18 -5.37 -11.80
C GLU A 76 -0.23 -4.52 -10.58
N LEU A 77 -0.43 -5.16 -9.43
CA LEU A 77 -0.65 -4.47 -8.16
C LEU A 77 0.55 -3.59 -7.82
N ARG A 78 1.77 -4.12 -7.89
CA ARG A 78 2.99 -3.34 -7.63
C ARG A 78 3.07 -2.11 -8.53
N ASP A 79 2.93 -2.32 -9.83
CA ASP A 79 3.06 -1.25 -10.82
C ASP A 79 1.98 -0.17 -10.62
N SER A 80 0.76 -0.57 -10.20
CA SER A 80 -0.32 0.38 -9.85
C SER A 80 -0.02 1.14 -8.55
N LEU A 81 0.58 0.50 -7.54
CA LEU A 81 0.97 1.18 -6.29
C LEU A 81 2.12 2.16 -6.51
N ASP A 82 3.13 1.78 -7.29
CA ASP A 82 4.25 2.65 -7.68
C ASP A 82 3.73 3.86 -8.47
N GLY A 83 2.79 3.64 -9.38
CA GLY A 83 2.10 4.70 -10.12
C GLY A 83 1.35 5.67 -9.19
N ALA A 84 0.58 5.13 -8.24
CA ALA A 84 -0.14 5.92 -7.26
C ALA A 84 0.83 6.75 -6.39
N GLU A 85 1.89 6.14 -5.86
CA GLU A 85 2.90 6.84 -5.05
C GLU A 85 3.57 7.97 -5.83
N ASN A 86 4.00 7.72 -7.06
CA ASN A 86 4.63 8.72 -7.92
C ASN A 86 3.70 9.92 -8.21
N LEU A 87 2.40 9.68 -8.45
CA LEU A 87 1.42 10.75 -8.63
C LEU A 87 1.25 11.56 -7.35
N MET A 88 1.26 10.90 -6.19
CA MET A 88 1.16 11.58 -4.90
C MET A 88 2.37 12.45 -4.60
N GLU A 89 3.57 12.00 -4.97
CA GLU A 89 4.80 12.77 -4.82
C GLU A 89 4.85 13.99 -5.73
N GLN A 90 4.39 13.85 -6.96
CA GLN A 90 4.23 14.96 -7.90
C GLN A 90 3.33 16.07 -7.34
N VAL A 91 2.17 15.68 -6.78
CA VAL A 91 1.25 16.61 -6.12
C VAL A 91 1.92 17.32 -4.95
N ASN A 92 2.63 16.57 -4.09
CA ASN A 92 3.32 17.14 -2.93
C ASN A 92 4.46 18.08 -3.33
N TYR A 93 5.23 17.73 -4.37
CA TYR A 93 6.31 18.55 -4.89
C TYR A 93 5.79 19.90 -5.41
N GLU A 94 4.70 19.90 -6.18
CA GLU A 94 4.12 21.13 -6.69
C GLU A 94 3.53 22.01 -5.56
N ASP A 95 2.94 21.43 -4.53
CA ASP A 95 2.49 22.19 -3.35
C ASP A 95 3.65 22.91 -2.64
N LEU A 96 4.75 22.19 -2.42
CA LEU A 96 5.96 22.74 -1.82
C LEU A 96 6.57 23.83 -2.69
N ARG A 97 6.65 23.60 -3.99
CA ARG A 97 7.16 24.56 -4.97
C ARG A 97 6.32 25.85 -4.96
N LEU A 98 4.99 25.73 -4.99
CA LEU A 98 4.09 26.88 -4.95
C LEU A 98 4.21 27.66 -3.63
N LYS A 99 4.36 26.96 -2.50
CA LYS A 99 4.63 27.60 -1.20
C LYS A 99 5.96 28.36 -1.20
N ALA A 100 7.02 27.78 -1.76
CA ALA A 100 8.32 28.42 -1.85
C ALA A 100 8.31 29.64 -2.79
N GLU A 101 7.69 29.54 -3.96
CA GLU A 101 7.54 30.64 -4.93
C GLU A 101 6.65 31.76 -4.35
N GLY A 102 5.56 31.42 -3.65
CA GLY A 102 4.71 32.38 -2.95
C GLY A 102 5.45 33.09 -1.82
N GLN A 103 6.30 32.38 -1.07
CA GLN A 103 7.13 32.97 -0.02
C GLN A 103 8.21 33.91 -0.57
N LEU A 104 8.82 33.59 -1.73
CA LEU A 104 9.76 34.47 -2.44
C LEU A 104 9.09 35.76 -2.91
N ARG A 105 7.87 35.67 -3.47
CA ARG A 105 7.08 36.87 -3.86
C ARG A 105 6.68 37.72 -2.65
N ASN A 106 6.28 37.09 -1.55
CA ASN A 106 5.94 37.81 -0.31
C ASN A 106 7.16 38.52 0.32
N LEU A 107 8.39 38.05 0.08
CA LEU A 107 9.62 38.70 0.52
C LEU A 107 9.99 39.93 -0.34
N GLU A 108 9.66 39.91 -1.64
CA GLU A 108 9.81 41.07 -2.52
C GLU A 108 8.69 42.11 -2.31
N GLU A 109 7.48 41.69 -1.89
CA GLU A 109 6.28 42.52 -1.75
C GLU A 109 6.01 43.04 -0.32
N THR A 110 7.02 43.19 0.55
CA THR A 110 6.87 43.89 1.84
C THR A 110 6.66 45.41 1.71
N ARG A 111 5.66 45.85 0.93
CA ARG A 111 5.12 47.22 1.03
C ARG A 111 3.59 47.32 1.00
N ASN A 112 2.82 46.38 0.46
CA ASN A 112 1.36 46.57 0.40
C ASN A 112 0.57 45.35 0.85
N GLN A 113 -0.20 45.59 1.91
CA GLN A 113 -1.13 44.71 2.57
C GLN A 113 -2.16 44.10 1.59
N GLN A 114 -2.05 42.80 1.32
CA GLN A 114 -3.19 41.87 1.29
C GLN A 114 -2.64 40.45 1.07
N VAL A 115 -2.62 39.67 2.16
CA VAL A 115 -2.52 38.21 2.11
C VAL A 115 -3.82 37.71 1.49
N SER A 116 -3.92 37.85 0.17
CA SER A 116 -4.99 37.25 -0.60
C SER A 116 -4.62 35.79 -0.68
N ASP A 117 -5.39 34.97 0.03
CA ASP A 117 -5.46 33.52 -0.12
C ASP A 117 -4.94 33.12 -1.48
N LEU A 118 -3.70 32.61 -1.51
CA LEU A 118 -3.03 32.21 -2.74
C LEU A 118 -3.80 31.00 -3.28
N ASN A 119 -4.88 31.31 -3.99
CA ASN A 119 -5.41 30.59 -5.14
C ASN A 119 -4.31 30.51 -6.20
N LEU A 120 -3.18 29.90 -5.85
CA LEU A 120 -2.34 29.22 -6.80
C LEU A 120 -3.15 27.99 -7.19
N SER A 121 -4.11 28.24 -8.09
CA SER A 121 -4.61 27.22 -8.98
C SER A 121 -3.33 26.65 -9.60
N LEU A 122 -2.92 25.49 -9.10
CA LEU A 122 -2.12 24.54 -9.87
C LEU A 122 -2.66 24.66 -11.29
N ASN A 123 -1.82 25.01 -12.26
CA ASN A 123 -2.24 25.24 -13.63
C ASN A 123 -3.27 24.16 -13.98
N ASP A 124 -4.53 24.53 -14.23
CA ASP A 124 -5.67 23.60 -14.13
C ASP A 124 -5.40 22.32 -14.92
N ASP A 125 -4.71 22.45 -16.05
CA ASP A 125 -4.25 21.38 -16.93
C ASP A 125 -3.31 20.35 -16.25
N TYR A 126 -2.34 20.78 -15.44
CA TYR A 126 -1.45 19.87 -14.70
C TYR A 126 -2.22 19.06 -13.66
N PHE A 127 -3.03 19.76 -12.86
CA PHE A 127 -3.82 19.10 -11.82
C PHE A 127 -4.86 18.16 -12.43
N LEU A 128 -5.47 18.56 -13.55
CA LEU A 128 -6.41 17.74 -14.31
C LEU A 128 -5.73 16.46 -14.82
N ASN A 129 -4.54 16.57 -15.42
CA ASN A 129 -3.76 15.42 -15.89
C ASN A 129 -3.34 14.48 -14.74
N VAL A 130 -2.91 15.02 -13.60
CA VAL A 130 -2.57 14.17 -12.44
C VAL A 130 -3.82 13.48 -11.89
N LYS A 131 -4.95 14.17 -11.86
CA LYS A 131 -6.23 13.62 -11.43
C LYS A 131 -6.70 12.50 -12.37
N GLU A 132 -6.65 12.71 -13.68
CA GLU A 132 -7.01 11.70 -14.68
C GLU A 132 -6.19 10.42 -14.50
N LYS A 133 -4.87 10.55 -14.35
CA LYS A 133 -3.98 9.40 -14.06
C LYS A 133 -4.30 8.70 -12.75
N LEU A 134 -4.71 9.47 -11.73
CA LEU A 134 -5.12 8.89 -10.44
C LEU A 134 -6.44 8.14 -10.58
N GLU A 135 -7.38 8.64 -11.39
CA GLU A 135 -8.62 7.93 -11.73
C GLU A 135 -8.31 6.61 -12.45
N GLU A 136 -7.46 6.63 -13.47
CA GLU A 136 -7.00 5.42 -14.18
C GLU A 136 -6.37 4.41 -13.21
N THR A 137 -5.50 4.87 -12.31
CA THR A 137 -4.86 3.99 -11.30
C THR A 137 -5.87 3.39 -10.33
N ILE A 138 -6.91 4.13 -9.97
CA ILE A 138 -7.99 3.58 -9.12
C ILE A 138 -8.78 2.52 -9.88
N GLU A 139 -9.06 2.75 -11.15
CA GLU A 139 -9.75 1.78 -12.00
C GLU A 139 -8.96 0.48 -12.15
N THR A 140 -7.65 0.54 -12.36
CA THR A 140 -6.80 -0.66 -12.40
C THR A 140 -6.84 -1.42 -11.08
N LEU A 141 -6.73 -0.72 -9.94
CA LEU A 141 -6.80 -1.32 -8.61
C LEU A 141 -8.18 -1.97 -8.34
N GLU A 142 -9.27 -1.38 -8.83
CA GLU A 142 -10.61 -1.98 -8.73
C GLU A 142 -10.74 -3.23 -9.59
N ASP A 143 -10.16 -3.23 -10.79
CA ASP A 143 -10.16 -4.40 -11.65
C ASP A 143 -9.34 -5.53 -11.04
N LEU A 144 -8.19 -5.23 -10.43
CA LEU A 144 -7.44 -6.18 -9.62
C LEU A 144 -8.28 -6.71 -8.46
N GLN A 145 -9.06 -5.85 -7.78
CA GLN A 145 -9.95 -6.27 -6.70
C GLN A 145 -11.05 -7.22 -7.18
N LYS A 146 -11.60 -7.02 -8.39
CA LYS A 146 -12.60 -7.94 -8.98
C LYS A 146 -11.99 -9.31 -9.32
N GLN A 147 -10.71 -9.35 -9.68
CA GLN A 147 -10.01 -10.60 -10.01
C GLN A 147 -9.74 -11.49 -8.77
N ILE A 148 -9.78 -10.94 -7.56
CA ILE A 148 -9.55 -11.67 -6.29
C ILE A 148 -10.38 -12.96 -6.23
N GLY A 149 -11.67 -12.87 -6.54
CA GLY A 149 -12.59 -14.02 -6.50
C GLY A 149 -12.27 -15.09 -7.54
N LEU A 150 -11.81 -14.68 -8.73
CA LEU A 150 -11.43 -15.60 -9.81
C LEU A 150 -10.11 -16.32 -9.50
N LEU A 151 -9.18 -15.63 -8.83
CA LEU A 151 -7.90 -16.17 -8.41
C LEU A 151 -8.00 -17.06 -7.15
N GLY A 152 -9.18 -17.11 -6.52
CA GLY A 152 -9.40 -17.88 -5.28
C GLY A 152 -8.54 -17.37 -4.12
N LEU A 153 -8.24 -16.07 -4.12
CA LEU A 153 -7.49 -15.42 -3.06
C LEU A 153 -8.37 -15.28 -1.81
N LYS A 154 -7.80 -15.54 -0.64
CA LYS A 154 -8.51 -15.53 0.63
C LYS A 154 -8.01 -14.41 1.52
N GLU A 155 -8.96 -13.75 2.18
CA GLU A 155 -8.66 -12.74 3.18
C GLU A 155 -7.96 -13.41 4.37
N ASN A 156 -6.73 -12.99 4.65
CA ASN A 156 -5.99 -13.41 5.83
C ASN A 156 -6.41 -12.51 7.00
N PHE A 157 -7.68 -12.64 7.44
CA PHE A 157 -7.96 -12.33 8.83
C PHE A 157 -7.16 -13.36 9.61
N ALA A 158 -6.16 -12.90 10.35
CA ALA A 158 -5.35 -13.75 11.22
C ALA A 158 -6.25 -14.46 12.24
N LEU A 159 -6.91 -15.53 11.82
CA LEU A 159 -7.19 -16.65 12.69
C LEU A 159 -5.79 -17.15 13.01
N THR A 160 -5.34 -16.79 14.21
CA THR A 160 -4.40 -17.55 15.03
C THR A 160 -4.86 -19.01 15.08
N LYS A 161 -4.81 -19.73 13.96
CA LYS A 161 -4.64 -21.16 13.94
C LYS A 161 -3.18 -21.34 14.28
N GLN A 162 -2.96 -21.35 15.59
CA GLN A 162 -1.84 -22.02 16.23
C GLN A 162 -1.74 -23.37 15.52
N GLU A 163 -0.86 -23.50 14.54
CA GLU A 163 -0.51 -24.79 14.01
C GLU A 163 0.06 -25.54 15.20
N THR A 164 -0.75 -26.42 15.78
CA THR A 164 -0.28 -27.38 16.77
C THR A 164 0.70 -28.27 16.04
N ARG A 165 1.97 -27.88 16.07
CA ARG A 165 3.10 -28.71 15.73
C ARG A 165 2.97 -29.97 16.57
N ARG A 166 2.45 -31.04 15.98
CA ARG A 166 2.51 -32.36 16.61
C ARG A 166 3.99 -32.72 16.68
N HIS A 167 4.56 -32.57 17.87
CA HIS A 167 5.84 -33.19 18.20
C HIS A 167 5.59 -34.70 18.16
N SER A 168 6.08 -35.36 17.11
CA SER A 168 6.17 -36.81 17.07
C SER A 168 7.20 -37.24 18.11
N THR A 169 6.75 -37.62 19.30
CA THR A 169 7.62 -38.29 20.28
C THR A 169 7.82 -39.72 19.80
N SER A 170 9.01 -39.99 19.26
CA SER A 170 9.48 -41.34 18.96
C SER A 170 9.47 -42.17 20.24
N LEU A 171 8.66 -43.23 20.25
CA LEU A 171 8.73 -44.33 21.19
C LEU A 171 10.11 -44.99 21.10
N VAL A 172 10.88 -44.98 22.19
CA VAL A 172 11.98 -45.93 22.40
C VAL A 172 11.65 -46.66 23.69
N HIS A 173 11.20 -47.89 23.55
CA HIS A 173 11.19 -48.87 24.62
C HIS A 173 12.57 -49.55 24.70
N GLU A 174 12.82 -50.24 25.81
CA GLU A 174 14.06 -50.97 26.20
C GLU A 174 15.16 -50.10 26.85
N SER A 175 15.75 -50.48 28.00
CA SER A 175 15.96 -51.83 28.53
C SER A 175 15.93 -51.89 30.06
N ASP A 176 15.47 -53.04 30.57
CA ASP A 176 15.59 -53.48 31.97
C ASP A 176 17.05 -53.42 32.46
N VAL A 177 17.30 -52.62 33.50
CA VAL A 177 18.58 -52.61 34.22
C VAL A 177 18.51 -53.68 35.32
N PHE A 178 19.01 -54.87 35.00
CA PHE A 178 19.17 -55.95 35.98
C PHE A 178 20.38 -55.65 36.90
N GLY A 179 20.12 -55.35 38.16
CA GLY A 179 21.14 -55.13 39.18
C GLY A 179 21.93 -56.40 39.48
N ARG A 180 23.26 -56.34 39.38
CA ARG A 180 24.12 -57.37 39.97
C ARG A 180 24.42 -57.00 41.41
N GLN A 181 23.90 -57.82 42.32
CA GLN A 181 24.35 -57.90 43.72
C GLN A 181 25.86 -58.13 43.75
N ASN A 182 26.56 -57.40 44.62
CA ASN A 182 27.85 -57.83 45.14
C ASN A 182 27.85 -57.54 46.65
N GLU A 183 28.29 -58.55 47.39
CA GLU A 183 28.68 -58.62 48.81
C GLU A 183 28.99 -57.31 49.54
#